data_AF-A0A7Z9G4V3-F1
#
_entry.id   AF-A0A7Z9G4V3-F1
#
_cell.length_a   1.000
_cell.length_b   1.000
_cell.length_c   1.000
_cell.angle_alpha   90.00
_cell.angle_beta   90.00
_cell.angle_gamma   90.00
#
_symmetry.space_group_name_H-M   'P 1'
#
loop_
_entity.id
_entity.type
_entity.pdbx_description
1 polymer ?
#
loop_
_entity_poly.entity_id
_entity_poly.type
_entity_poly.pdbx_seq_one_letter_code
_entity_poly.pdbx_strand_id
1 'polypeptide(L)'
;MSLLLALLTGILTLLCFPRFGWWPLVFVAQAPLMVALTGLRPGQRFVHGWLSGAVMTAGMQYWIANTLMDMSAFPAWMAGLGLLIYAAYSGLQWGVFALVYGALRRWSGHRGWLFTVPLSYILLEKLFPSLFPFTLANALFEVPVLLQVAEFTGASGPSLLIMMIACLFVQSYEDIVRKRYTEHLLMTAGAAIWLVAAVWGVVAMRGVWNAPIRGTPTIALIQPNVTIEEKKRSRSKAGAEIYERTAALTREALHLRPDLVIWPEGGFPFRFTRMSDPGFNPRNLNHRY
;
A
#
# COMPACT_ATOMS: atom_id res chain seq x y z
N MET A 1 9.71 10.16 26.63
CA MET A 1 8.28 10.10 26.25
C MET A 1 8.06 10.29 24.75
N SER A 2 8.59 11.34 24.11
CA SER A 2 8.37 11.60 22.67
C SER A 2 8.83 10.45 21.75
N LEU A 3 10.01 9.87 22.02
CA LEU A 3 10.53 8.74 21.25
C LEU A 3 9.61 7.51 21.33
N LEU A 4 9.08 7.21 22.51
CA LEU A 4 8.15 6.08 22.71
C LEU A 4 6.90 6.25 21.86
N LEU A 5 6.33 7.46 21.80
CA LEU A 5 5.16 7.76 20.97
C LEU A 5 5.45 7.65 19.46
N ALA A 6 6.67 8.02 19.04
CA ALA A 6 7.10 7.84 17.65
C ALA A 6 7.24 6.36 17.28
N LEU A 7 7.87 5.55 18.14
CA LEU A 7 7.96 4.10 17.92
C LEU A 7 6.57 3.44 17.96
N LEU A 8 5.70 3.86 18.89
CA LEU A 8 4.33 3.40 19.00
C LEU A 8 3.53 3.69 17.73
N THR A 9 3.70 4.87 17.12
CA THR A 9 3.05 5.22 15.84
C THR A 9 3.42 4.24 14.73
N GLY A 10 4.72 3.91 14.62
CA GLY A 10 5.17 2.93 13.64
C GLY A 10 4.57 1.55 13.85
N ILE A 11 4.50 1.10 15.11
CA ILE A 11 3.91 -0.20 15.48
C ILE A 11 2.39 -0.22 15.24
N LEU A 12 1.67 0.81 15.68
CA LEU A 12 0.22 0.91 15.47
C LEU A 12 -0.11 0.90 13.97
N THR A 13 0.68 1.61 13.17
CA THR A 13 0.46 1.65 11.73
C THR A 13 0.74 0.28 11.10
N LEU A 14 1.82 -0.41 11.50
CA LEU A 14 2.09 -1.79 11.07
C LEU A 14 0.89 -2.72 11.30
N LEU A 15 0.26 -2.63 12.48
CA LEU A 15 -0.88 -3.49 12.83
C LEU A 15 -2.12 -3.24 11.96
N CYS A 16 -2.20 -2.10 11.26
CA CYS A 16 -3.31 -1.80 10.36
C CYS A 16 -3.22 -2.55 9.02
N PHE A 17 -2.04 -3.05 8.65
CA PHE A 17 -1.77 -3.61 7.32
C PHE A 17 -1.80 -5.16 7.31
N PRO A 18 -1.81 -5.78 6.11
CA PRO A 18 -1.83 -7.24 5.97
C PRO A 18 -0.78 -7.97 6.83
N ARG A 19 -1.18 -9.19 7.24
CA ARG A 19 -0.78 -10.00 8.41
C ARG A 19 -1.62 -9.77 9.66
N PHE A 20 -1.97 -8.54 9.99
CA PHE A 20 -2.76 -8.22 11.20
C PHE A 20 -4.16 -7.69 10.87
N GLY A 21 -4.26 -6.73 9.95
CA GLY A 21 -5.55 -6.22 9.44
C GLY A 21 -6.38 -5.43 10.47
N TRP A 22 -5.78 -4.84 11.51
CA TRP A 22 -6.49 -4.05 12.52
C TRP A 22 -6.81 -2.64 12.01
N TRP A 23 -7.58 -2.58 10.93
CA TRP A 23 -7.92 -1.36 10.20
C TRP A 23 -8.48 -0.21 11.05
N PRO A 24 -9.25 -0.41 12.16
CA PRO A 24 -9.75 0.73 12.93
C PRO A 24 -8.62 1.56 13.55
N LEU A 25 -7.45 0.97 13.78
CA LEU A 25 -6.30 1.70 14.31
C LEU A 25 -5.78 2.76 13.35
N VAL A 26 -6.03 2.65 12.04
CA VAL A 26 -5.44 3.57 11.06
C VAL A 26 -5.88 5.03 11.29
N PHE A 27 -7.10 5.23 11.82
CA PHE A 27 -7.67 6.54 12.13
C PHE A 27 -6.97 7.27 13.28
N VAL A 28 -6.31 6.52 14.17
CA VAL A 28 -5.65 7.04 15.38
C VAL A 28 -4.14 6.81 15.38
N ALA A 29 -3.64 5.91 14.55
CA ALA A 29 -2.25 5.44 14.59
C ALA A 29 -1.24 6.57 14.45
N GLN A 30 -1.57 7.63 13.69
CA GLN A 30 -0.67 8.78 13.47
C GLN A 30 -0.72 9.85 14.57
N ALA A 31 -1.74 9.80 15.44
CA ALA A 31 -1.94 10.80 16.49
C ALA A 31 -0.79 10.82 17.53
N PRO A 32 -0.27 9.68 18.03
CA PRO A 32 0.84 9.69 19.00
C PRO A 32 2.09 10.42 18.47
N LEU A 33 2.46 10.23 17.20
CA LEU A 33 3.56 10.97 16.58
C LEU A 33 3.26 12.46 16.59
N MET A 34 2.10 12.89 16.07
CA MET A 34 1.73 14.31 16.03
C MET A 34 1.75 14.98 17.41
N VAL A 35 1.30 14.28 18.46
CA VAL A 35 1.40 14.73 19.86
C VAL A 35 2.88 14.84 20.29
N ALA A 36 3.70 13.85 19.96
CA ALA A 36 5.12 13.82 20.32
C ALA A 36 5.94 14.94 19.68
N LEU A 37 5.53 15.42 18.49
CA LEU A 37 6.21 16.48 17.74
C LEU A 37 5.99 17.88 18.33
N THR A 38 4.98 18.04 19.19
CA THR A 38 4.65 19.32 19.83
C THR A 38 5.79 19.73 20.78
N GLY A 39 6.26 20.99 20.65
CA GLY A 39 7.37 21.52 21.46
C GLY A 39 8.78 21.09 21.04
N LEU A 40 8.94 20.11 20.13
CA LEU A 40 10.27 19.70 19.66
C LEU A 40 10.91 20.71 18.69
N ARG A 41 12.24 20.75 18.67
CA ARG A 41 13.02 21.49 17.65
C ARG A 41 12.92 20.79 16.29
N PRO A 42 13.09 21.50 15.14
CA PRO A 42 12.95 20.92 13.81
C PRO A 42 13.74 19.62 13.60
N GLY A 43 15.04 19.60 13.93
CA GLY A 43 15.85 18.37 13.79
C GLY A 43 15.32 17.20 14.62
N GLN A 44 14.82 17.45 15.83
CA GLN A 44 14.20 16.41 16.65
C GLN A 44 12.90 15.90 16.02
N ARG A 45 12.06 16.79 15.47
CA ARG A 45 10.84 16.40 14.76
C ARG A 45 11.14 15.48 13.59
N PHE A 46 12.12 15.86 12.78
CA PHE A 46 12.58 15.04 11.65
C PHE A 46 12.97 13.63 12.13
N VAL A 47 13.84 13.54 13.14
CA VAL A 47 14.30 12.23 13.65
C VAL A 47 13.14 11.38 14.17
N HIS A 48 12.17 11.96 14.88
CA HIS A 48 11.01 11.22 15.39
C HIS A 48 10.11 10.73 14.26
N GLY A 49 9.81 11.57 13.28
CA GLY A 49 9.05 11.17 12.09
C GLY A 49 9.78 10.10 11.29
N TRP A 50 11.08 10.29 11.07
CA TRP A 50 11.94 9.36 10.36
C TRP A 50 11.98 7.97 11.01
N LEU A 51 12.19 7.91 12.32
CA LEU A 51 12.18 6.65 13.08
C LEU A 51 10.79 5.97 13.03
N SER A 52 9.71 6.73 13.19
CA SER A 52 8.35 6.19 13.06
C SER A 52 8.12 5.56 11.69
N GLY A 53 8.49 6.27 10.63
CA GLY A 53 8.38 5.78 9.26
C GLY A 53 9.28 4.57 8.98
N ALA A 54 10.49 4.54 9.54
CA ALA A 54 11.41 3.43 9.40
C ALA A 54 10.89 2.16 10.12
N VAL A 55 10.41 2.28 11.37
CA VAL A 55 9.80 1.15 12.11
C VAL A 55 8.60 0.60 11.36
N MET A 56 7.72 1.49 10.92
CA MET A 56 6.55 1.12 10.13
C MET A 56 6.95 0.39 8.84
N THR A 57 7.90 0.92 8.08
CA THR A 57 8.35 0.33 6.81
C THR A 57 9.03 -1.02 7.03
N ALA A 58 9.95 -1.11 7.99
CA ALA A 58 10.63 -2.36 8.32
C ALA A 58 9.63 -3.47 8.71
N GLY A 59 8.59 -3.09 9.46
CA GLY A 59 7.52 -4.00 9.84
C GLY A 59 6.62 -4.42 8.67
N MET A 60 6.14 -3.48 7.85
CA MET A 60 5.15 -3.78 6.80
C MET A 60 5.79 -4.43 5.58
N GLN A 61 7.05 -4.09 5.31
CA GLN A 61 7.79 -4.53 4.12
C GLN A 61 8.94 -5.47 4.47
N TYR A 62 8.79 -6.23 5.57
CA TYR A 62 9.74 -7.26 5.99
C TYR A 62 10.04 -8.29 4.87
N TRP A 63 9.07 -8.49 3.97
CA TRP A 63 9.19 -9.37 2.80
C TRP A 63 10.29 -8.96 1.82
N ILE A 64 10.79 -7.71 1.88
CA ILE A 64 11.93 -7.27 1.07
C ILE A 64 13.20 -8.06 1.43
N ALA A 65 13.39 -8.43 2.71
CA ALA A 65 14.51 -9.29 3.09
C ALA A 65 14.41 -10.66 2.41
N ASN A 66 13.23 -11.27 2.39
CA ASN A 66 13.00 -12.55 1.69
C ASN A 66 13.26 -12.41 0.19
N THR A 67 12.82 -11.30 -0.41
CA THR A 67 13.05 -10.99 -1.83
C THR A 67 14.54 -10.90 -2.16
N LEU A 68 15.34 -10.24 -1.31
CA LEU A 68 16.79 -10.15 -1.50
C LEU A 68 17.50 -11.50 -1.37
N MET A 69 17.04 -12.35 -0.45
CA MET A 69 17.57 -13.72 -0.32
C MET A 69 17.19 -14.57 -1.53
N ASP A 70 15.91 -14.59 -1.88
CA ASP A 70 15.37 -15.49 -2.91
C ASP A 70 15.74 -15.03 -4.33
N MET A 71 15.74 -13.73 -4.62
CA MET A 71 15.96 -13.23 -5.99
C MET A 71 17.40 -12.79 -6.25
N SER A 72 18.11 -12.32 -5.22
CA SER A 72 19.48 -11.80 -5.35
C SER A 72 20.55 -12.69 -4.69
N ALA A 73 20.15 -13.82 -4.09
CA ALA A 73 21.05 -14.76 -3.40
C ALA A 73 21.88 -14.10 -2.29
N PHE A 74 21.35 -13.05 -1.66
CA PHE A 74 22.02 -12.40 -0.53
C PHE A 74 21.95 -13.28 0.71
N PRO A 75 23.03 -13.41 1.51
CA PRO A 75 22.94 -14.02 2.83
C PRO A 75 22.04 -13.18 3.74
N ALA A 76 21.44 -13.82 4.75
CA ALA A 76 20.41 -13.21 5.60
C ALA A 76 20.81 -11.85 6.23
N TRP A 77 22.07 -11.69 6.62
CA TRP A 77 22.56 -10.43 7.19
C TRP A 77 22.60 -9.28 6.17
N MET A 78 22.96 -9.56 4.91
CA MET A 78 22.93 -8.57 3.83
C MET A 78 21.50 -8.21 3.46
N ALA A 79 20.61 -9.20 3.41
CA ALA A 79 19.19 -8.97 3.18
C ALA A 79 18.54 -8.12 4.29
N GLY A 80 18.87 -8.40 5.55
CA GLY A 80 18.46 -7.60 6.70
C GLY A 80 18.99 -6.17 6.62
N LEU A 81 20.27 -6.00 6.27
CA LEU A 81 20.84 -4.67 6.04
C LEU A 81 20.13 -3.92 4.91
N GLY A 82 19.81 -4.60 3.80
CA GLY A 82 19.04 -4.04 2.70
C GLY A 82 17.65 -3.56 3.13
N LEU A 83 16.94 -4.35 3.93
CA LEU A 83 15.66 -3.94 4.52
C LEU A 83 15.82 -2.70 5.42
N LEU A 84 16.84 -2.65 6.27
CA LEU A 84 17.08 -1.50 7.15
C LEU A 84 17.43 -0.23 6.37
N ILE A 85 18.24 -0.33 5.32
CA ILE A 85 18.56 0.79 4.43
C ILE A 85 17.29 1.28 3.73
N TYR A 86 16.48 0.37 3.22
CA TYR A 86 15.22 0.70 2.57
C TYR A 86 14.20 1.33 3.55
N ALA A 87 14.11 0.81 4.77
CA ALA A 87 13.27 1.36 5.82
C ALA A 87 13.73 2.77 6.23
N ALA A 88 15.04 2.98 6.37
CA ALA A 88 15.63 4.29 6.61
C ALA A 88 15.31 5.27 5.46
N TYR A 89 15.41 4.84 4.21
CA TYR A 89 15.05 5.65 3.05
C TYR A 89 13.56 6.02 3.05
N SER A 90 12.67 5.04 3.18
CA SER A 90 11.22 5.27 3.17
C SER A 90 10.76 6.09 4.37
N GLY A 91 11.44 5.94 5.51
CA GLY A 91 11.22 6.76 6.70
C GLY A 91 11.47 8.25 6.45
N LEU A 92 12.28 8.64 5.46
CA LEU A 92 12.55 10.05 5.17
C LEU A 92 11.26 10.82 4.84
N GLN A 93 10.30 10.17 4.17
CA GLN A 93 8.98 10.76 3.90
C GLN A 93 8.29 11.22 5.19
N TRP A 94 8.35 10.39 6.24
CA TRP A 94 7.75 10.69 7.55
C TRP A 94 8.58 11.70 8.35
N GLY A 95 9.89 11.70 8.17
CA GLY A 95 10.76 12.75 8.72
C GLY A 95 10.42 14.13 8.13
N VAL A 96 10.25 14.21 6.81
CA VAL A 96 9.82 15.44 6.12
C VAL A 96 8.41 15.84 6.55
N PHE A 97 7.47 14.88 6.63
CA PHE A 97 6.13 15.14 7.17
C PHE A 97 6.19 15.75 8.56
N ALA A 98 7.01 15.22 9.47
CA ALA A 98 7.13 15.72 10.83
C ALA A 98 7.71 17.16 10.90
N LEU A 99 8.62 17.51 9.99
CA LEU A 99 9.11 18.89 9.84
C LEU A 99 7.98 19.82 9.40
N VAL A 100 7.28 19.44 8.32
CA VAL A 100 6.18 20.23 7.72
C VAL A 100 5.03 20.40 8.71
N TYR A 101 4.62 19.33 9.40
CA TYR A 101 3.64 19.37 10.48
C TYR A 101 3.97 20.46 11.49
N GLY A 102 5.23 20.49 11.95
CA GLY A 102 5.69 21.45 12.92
C GLY A 102 5.71 22.90 12.44
N ALA A 103 5.80 23.15 11.14
CA ALA A 103 5.69 24.48 10.52
C ALA A 103 4.21 24.87 10.35
N LEU A 104 3.38 23.96 9.83
CA LEU A 104 1.94 24.18 9.64
C LEU A 104 1.21 24.44 10.95
N ARG A 105 1.59 23.75 12.03
CA ARG A 105 1.08 24.02 13.39
C ARG A 105 1.35 25.45 13.89
N ARG A 106 2.35 26.14 13.32
CA ARG A 106 2.65 27.54 13.65
C ARG A 106 1.98 28.52 12.68
N TRP A 107 1.91 28.17 11.40
CA TRP A 107 1.51 29.09 10.33
C TRP A 107 0.02 29.07 10.00
N SER A 108 -0.65 27.92 10.15
CA SER A 108 -2.04 27.76 9.69
C SER A 108 -3.08 28.28 10.71
N GLY A 109 -2.68 29.11 11.67
CA GLY A 109 -3.56 29.62 12.72
C GLY A 109 -4.09 28.52 13.65
N HIS A 110 -5.11 28.85 14.45
CA HIS A 110 -5.59 27.94 15.50
C HIS A 110 -6.12 26.60 14.96
N ARG A 111 -6.79 26.60 13.80
CA ARG A 111 -7.46 25.42 13.23
C ARG A 111 -7.14 25.12 11.76
N GLY A 112 -6.46 26.00 11.02
CA GLY A 112 -6.16 25.73 9.61
C GLY A 112 -5.25 24.52 9.42
N TRP A 113 -4.46 24.17 10.44
CA TRP A 113 -3.61 22.98 10.43
C TRP A 113 -4.41 21.67 10.29
N LEU A 114 -5.69 21.64 10.69
CA LEU A 114 -6.57 20.47 10.52
C LEU A 114 -6.80 20.12 9.04
N PHE A 115 -6.62 21.08 8.13
CA PHE A 115 -6.74 20.87 6.69
C PHE A 115 -5.37 20.85 6.01
N THR A 116 -4.47 21.75 6.40
CA THR A 116 -3.15 21.84 5.74
C THR A 116 -2.27 20.63 6.05
N VAL A 117 -2.36 20.03 7.24
CA VAL A 117 -1.57 18.83 7.58
C VAL A 117 -1.98 17.63 6.72
N PRO A 118 -3.27 17.21 6.63
CA PRO A 118 -3.69 16.15 5.72
C PRO A 118 -3.32 16.42 4.26
N LEU A 119 -3.51 17.65 3.76
CA LEU A 119 -3.14 18.02 2.39
C LEU A 119 -1.63 17.89 2.15
N SER A 120 -0.81 18.34 3.11
CA SER A 120 0.64 18.20 3.03
C SER A 120 1.09 16.74 3.05
N TYR A 121 0.40 15.88 3.80
CA TYR A 121 0.65 14.45 3.80
C TYR A 121 0.39 13.83 2.42
N ILE A 122 -0.73 14.16 1.78
CA ILE A 122 -1.03 13.66 0.42
C ILE A 122 -0.02 14.17 -0.61
N LEU A 123 0.40 15.43 -0.50
CA LEU A 123 1.45 15.96 -1.36
C LEU A 123 2.76 15.16 -1.20
N LEU A 124 3.14 14.84 0.04
CA LEU A 124 4.31 13.99 0.31
C LEU A 124 4.11 12.55 -0.17
N GLU A 125 2.91 11.96 0.01
CA GLU A 125 2.54 10.64 -0.50
C GLU A 125 2.74 10.54 -2.03
N LYS A 126 2.46 11.62 -2.77
CA LYS A 126 2.57 11.66 -4.23
C LYS A 126 3.95 12.04 -4.76
N LEU A 127 4.64 12.97 -4.10
CA LEU A 127 5.90 13.52 -4.59
C LEU A 127 7.12 12.77 -4.07
N PHE A 128 7.01 12.06 -2.95
CA PHE A 128 8.14 11.32 -2.41
C PHE A 128 8.49 10.14 -3.35
N PRO A 129 9.76 9.97 -3.74
CA PRO A 129 10.19 8.93 -4.68
C PRO A 129 10.20 7.54 -4.03
N SER A 130 9.04 7.02 -3.65
CA SER A 130 8.92 5.70 -3.04
C SER A 130 9.22 4.59 -4.04
N LEU A 131 10.09 3.64 -3.64
CA LEU A 131 10.40 2.47 -4.46
C LEU A 131 9.25 1.46 -4.45
N PHE A 132 8.55 1.35 -3.31
CA PHE A 132 7.37 0.50 -3.13
C PHE A 132 6.25 1.33 -2.49
N PRO A 133 5.55 2.16 -3.29
CA PRO A 133 4.55 3.09 -2.77
C PRO A 133 3.39 2.35 -2.12
N PHE A 134 2.95 2.87 -0.97
CA PHE A 134 1.72 2.49 -0.31
C PHE A 134 1.03 3.75 0.23
N THR A 135 -0.25 3.64 0.52
CA THR A 135 -1.08 4.72 1.05
C THR A 135 -1.73 4.27 2.36
N LEU A 136 -2.14 5.20 3.24
CA LEU A 136 -2.91 4.83 4.44
C LEU A 136 -4.24 4.17 4.08
N ALA A 137 -4.82 4.49 2.92
CA ALA A 137 -6.03 3.86 2.42
C ALA A 137 -5.90 2.33 2.26
N ASN A 138 -4.69 1.82 2.02
CA ASN A 138 -4.46 0.37 1.92
C ASN A 138 -4.79 -0.39 3.21
N ALA A 139 -4.81 0.28 4.37
CA ALA A 139 -5.27 -0.33 5.62
C ALA A 139 -6.76 -0.72 5.58
N LEU A 140 -7.56 -0.12 4.70
CA LEU A 140 -9.00 -0.37 4.56
C LEU A 140 -9.33 -1.48 3.57
N PHE A 141 -8.38 -2.33 3.19
CA PHE A 141 -8.55 -3.36 2.15
C PHE A 141 -9.67 -4.37 2.45
N GLU A 142 -9.97 -4.63 3.73
CA GLU A 142 -11.07 -5.52 4.15
C GLU A 142 -12.41 -4.81 4.33
N VAL A 143 -12.43 -3.48 4.20
CA VAL A 143 -13.63 -2.65 4.43
C VAL A 143 -13.89 -1.78 3.20
N PRO A 144 -14.23 -2.39 2.06
CA PRO A 144 -14.30 -1.68 0.79
C PRO A 144 -15.38 -0.59 0.80
N VAL A 145 -16.41 -0.68 1.67
CA VAL A 145 -17.43 0.37 1.84
C VAL A 145 -16.82 1.71 2.26
N LEU A 146 -15.73 1.69 3.02
CA LEU A 146 -14.98 2.91 3.40
C LEU A 146 -13.99 3.32 2.31
N LEU A 147 -13.51 2.36 1.53
CA LEU A 147 -12.58 2.60 0.43
C LEU A 147 -13.25 3.16 -0.83
N GLN A 148 -14.57 2.94 -0.99
CA GLN A 148 -15.30 3.23 -2.23
C GLN A 148 -15.13 4.65 -2.76
N VAL A 149 -14.99 5.66 -1.87
CA VAL A 149 -14.74 7.05 -2.28
C VAL A 149 -13.45 7.24 -3.10
N ALA A 150 -12.56 6.24 -3.10
CA ALA A 150 -11.41 6.15 -3.99
C ALA A 150 -11.78 6.14 -5.49
N GLU A 151 -13.02 5.83 -5.87
CA GLU A 151 -13.46 5.93 -7.26
C GLU A 151 -13.36 7.36 -7.82
N PHE A 152 -13.48 8.39 -6.95
CA PHE A 152 -13.41 9.79 -7.34
C PHE A 152 -12.02 10.39 -7.17
N THR A 153 -11.29 9.95 -6.14
CA THR A 153 -10.05 10.60 -5.68
C THR A 153 -8.80 9.74 -5.83
N GLY A 154 -8.96 8.49 -6.26
CA GLY A 154 -7.97 7.44 -6.02
C GLY A 154 -7.75 7.19 -4.53
N ALA A 155 -6.71 6.39 -4.22
CA ALA A 155 -6.36 6.01 -2.85
C ALA A 155 -6.02 7.20 -1.92
N SER A 156 -5.68 8.36 -2.49
CA SER A 156 -5.28 9.53 -1.71
C SER A 156 -6.45 10.22 -1.00
N GLY A 157 -7.69 10.11 -1.50
CA GLY A 157 -8.85 10.65 -0.78
C GLY A 157 -9.11 9.97 0.56
N PRO A 158 -9.24 8.63 0.59
CA PRO A 158 -9.34 7.92 1.87
C PRO A 158 -8.12 8.17 2.78
N SER A 159 -6.88 8.21 2.25
CA SER A 159 -5.69 8.60 3.03
C SER A 159 -5.84 10.00 3.67
N LEU A 160 -6.40 10.96 2.93
CA LEU A 160 -6.63 12.33 3.41
C LEU A 160 -7.64 12.31 4.57
N LEU A 161 -8.75 11.60 4.40
CA LEU A 161 -9.78 11.48 5.42
C LEU A 161 -9.25 10.78 6.68
N ILE A 162 -8.40 9.75 6.53
CA ILE A 162 -7.73 9.08 7.65
C ILE A 162 -6.84 10.08 8.41
N MET A 163 -5.98 10.81 7.71
CA MET A 163 -5.09 11.79 8.32
C MET A 163 -5.86 12.95 9.00
N MET A 164 -6.99 13.36 8.42
CA MET A 164 -7.87 14.37 9.00
C MET A 164 -8.46 13.89 10.32
N ILE A 165 -8.92 12.63 10.41
CA ILE A 165 -9.37 12.04 11.69
C ILE A 165 -8.22 12.00 12.71
N ALA A 166 -7.01 11.62 12.31
CA ALA A 166 -5.87 11.63 13.22
C ALA A 166 -5.55 13.03 13.77
N CYS A 167 -5.61 14.08 12.92
CA CYS A 167 -5.48 15.48 13.36
C CYS A 167 -6.61 15.89 14.33
N LEU A 168 -7.83 15.48 14.04
CA LEU A 168 -8.99 15.69 14.89
C LEU A 168 -8.79 15.05 16.29
N PHE A 169 -8.28 13.83 16.36
CA PHE A 169 -7.91 13.20 17.65
C PHE A 169 -6.85 14.00 18.42
N VAL A 170 -5.83 14.52 17.74
CA VAL A 170 -4.79 15.35 18.36
C VAL A 170 -5.39 16.64 18.93
N GLN A 171 -6.28 17.30 18.19
CA GLN A 171 -6.99 18.49 18.65
C GLN A 171 -7.82 18.19 19.91
N SER A 172 -8.64 17.14 19.88
CA SER A 172 -9.45 16.73 21.04
C SER A 172 -8.61 16.40 22.27
N TYR A 173 -7.47 15.73 22.08
CA TYR A 173 -6.52 15.47 23.17
C TYR A 173 -5.97 16.76 23.79
N GLU A 174 -5.55 17.72 22.95
CA GLU A 174 -5.04 19.02 23.43
C GLU A 174 -6.11 19.83 24.18
N ASP A 175 -7.36 19.79 23.72
CA ASP A 175 -8.47 20.50 24.34
C ASP A 175 -8.84 19.92 25.71
N ILE A 176 -8.86 18.59 25.84
CA ILE A 176 -9.04 17.90 27.13
C ILE A 176 -7.94 18.32 28.12
N VAL A 177 -6.68 18.27 27.69
CA VAL A 177 -5.53 18.64 28.53
C VAL A 177 -5.59 20.12 28.94
N ARG A 178 -6.08 21.00 28.07
CA ARG A 178 -6.22 22.44 28.32
C ARG A 178 -7.54 22.83 29.00
N LYS A 179 -8.40 21.85 29.36
CA LYS A 179 -9.74 22.06 29.94
C LYS A 179 -10.63 22.98 29.09
N ARG A 180 -10.51 22.88 27.76
CA ARG A 180 -11.38 23.57 26.80
C ARG A 180 -12.43 22.57 26.35
N TYR A 181 -13.69 22.76 26.75
CA TYR A 181 -14.79 21.82 26.49
C TYR A 181 -15.61 22.16 25.24
N THR A 182 -15.02 22.92 24.34
CA THR A 182 -15.58 23.14 23.01
C THR A 182 -14.99 22.09 22.08
N GLU A 183 -15.82 21.43 21.26
CA GLU A 183 -15.48 20.78 19.97
C GLU A 183 -15.93 19.32 19.79
N HIS A 184 -17.05 18.92 20.37
CA HIS A 184 -17.83 17.78 19.84
C HIS A 184 -18.15 17.97 18.34
N LEU A 185 -18.41 19.20 17.90
CA LEU A 185 -18.83 19.50 16.52
C LEU A 185 -17.82 19.04 15.45
N LEU A 186 -16.50 19.18 15.67
CA LEU A 186 -15.50 18.78 14.67
C LEU A 186 -15.36 17.25 14.60
N MET A 187 -15.40 16.55 15.75
CA MET A 187 -15.46 15.09 15.74
C MET A 187 -16.74 14.61 15.07
N THR A 188 -17.88 15.25 15.36
CA THR A 188 -19.17 14.94 14.73
C THR A 188 -19.12 15.17 13.22
N ALA A 189 -18.49 16.25 12.76
CA ALA A 189 -18.30 16.52 11.34
C ALA A 189 -17.39 15.47 10.67
N GLY A 190 -16.26 15.11 11.31
CA GLY A 190 -15.38 14.05 10.82
C GLY A 190 -16.08 12.69 10.73
N ALA A 191 -16.85 12.33 11.77
CA ALA A 191 -17.66 11.12 11.79
C ALA A 191 -18.76 11.17 10.72
N ALA A 192 -19.42 12.31 10.51
CA ALA A 192 -20.42 12.49 9.47
C ALA A 192 -19.82 12.32 8.07
N ILE A 193 -18.60 12.80 7.80
CA ILE A 193 -17.91 12.60 6.52
C ILE A 193 -17.67 11.11 6.26
N TRP A 194 -17.19 10.35 7.27
CA TRP A 194 -17.02 8.91 7.12
C TRP A 194 -18.34 8.15 7.02
N LEU A 195 -19.39 8.61 7.69
CA LEU A 195 -20.74 8.05 7.52
C LEU A 195 -21.22 8.26 6.08
N VAL A 196 -21.06 9.45 5.51
CA VAL A 196 -21.41 9.73 4.11
C VAL A 196 -20.58 8.86 3.16
N ALA A 197 -19.27 8.72 3.40
CA ALA A 197 -18.40 7.83 2.62
C ALA A 197 -18.88 6.37 2.68
N ALA A 198 -19.25 5.87 3.87
CA ALA A 198 -19.76 4.52 4.06
C ALA A 198 -21.12 4.31 3.39
N VAL A 199 -22.04 5.28 3.52
CA VAL A 199 -23.36 5.25 2.86
C VAL A 199 -23.18 5.22 1.35
N TRP A 200 -22.32 6.07 0.80
CA TRP A 200 -21.96 6.01 -0.61
C TRP A 200 -21.38 4.65 -0.99
N GLY A 201 -20.46 4.12 -0.18
CA GLY A 201 -19.92 2.77 -0.31
C GLY A 201 -20.97 1.70 -0.51
N VAL A 202 -21.95 1.67 0.39
CA VAL A 202 -23.06 0.72 0.34
C VAL A 202 -23.93 0.95 -0.90
N VAL A 203 -24.25 2.20 -1.24
CA VAL A 203 -25.10 2.54 -2.39
C VAL A 203 -24.44 2.15 -3.70
N ALA A 204 -23.18 2.53 -3.91
CA ALA A 204 -22.42 2.23 -5.12
C ALA A 204 -22.27 0.72 -5.33
N MET A 205 -21.90 -0.01 -4.28
CA MET A 205 -21.79 -1.47 -4.35
C MET A 205 -23.15 -2.12 -4.64
N ARG A 206 -24.22 -1.74 -3.94
CA ARG A 206 -25.55 -2.27 -4.25
C ARG A 206 -25.96 -1.98 -5.70
N GLY A 207 -25.61 -0.82 -6.24
CA GLY A 207 -25.82 -0.48 -7.64
C GLY A 207 -25.15 -1.47 -8.60
N VAL A 208 -23.92 -1.87 -8.31
CA VAL A 208 -23.18 -2.88 -9.10
C VAL A 208 -23.77 -4.27 -8.92
N TRP A 209 -24.04 -4.69 -7.68
CA TRP A 209 -24.56 -6.02 -7.38
C TRP A 209 -25.97 -6.26 -7.94
N ASN A 210 -26.79 -5.20 -8.02
CA ASN A 210 -28.14 -5.28 -8.57
C ASN A 210 -28.20 -5.00 -10.08
N ALA A 211 -27.07 -4.66 -10.71
CA ALA A 211 -27.03 -4.41 -12.14
C ALA A 211 -27.38 -5.71 -12.90
N PRO A 212 -28.15 -5.64 -14.01
CA PRO A 212 -28.47 -6.82 -14.79
C PRO A 212 -27.19 -7.44 -15.36
N ILE A 213 -26.99 -8.72 -15.06
CA ILE A 213 -25.85 -9.50 -15.54
C ILE A 213 -25.98 -9.67 -17.05
N ARG A 214 -25.04 -9.11 -17.82
CA ARG A 214 -25.01 -9.20 -19.30
C ARG A 214 -24.39 -10.51 -19.83
N GLY A 215 -24.02 -11.43 -18.95
CA GLY A 215 -23.46 -12.74 -19.27
C GLY A 215 -22.65 -13.31 -18.10
N THR A 216 -22.38 -14.62 -18.15
CA THR A 216 -21.60 -15.34 -17.13
C THR A 216 -20.45 -16.08 -17.81
N PRO A 217 -19.38 -15.38 -18.24
CA PRO A 217 -18.27 -16.04 -18.92
C PRO A 217 -17.54 -16.97 -17.94
N THR A 218 -17.19 -18.15 -18.43
CA THR A 218 -16.38 -19.11 -17.68
C THR A 218 -14.91 -18.79 -17.94
N ILE A 219 -14.17 -18.42 -16.90
CA ILE A 219 -12.75 -18.03 -17.00
C ILE A 219 -11.88 -19.07 -16.29
N ALA A 220 -10.90 -19.62 -17.00
CA ALA A 220 -9.88 -20.49 -16.43
C ALA A 220 -8.60 -19.69 -16.12
N LEU A 221 -8.25 -19.60 -14.83
CA LEU A 221 -6.99 -19.00 -14.36
C LEU A 221 -5.97 -20.11 -14.15
N ILE A 222 -4.89 -20.11 -14.94
CA ILE A 222 -3.86 -21.16 -14.86
C ILE A 222 -2.78 -20.77 -13.85
N GLN A 223 -2.49 -21.66 -12.90
CA GLN A 223 -1.46 -21.42 -11.88
C GLN A 223 -0.47 -22.61 -11.84
N PRO A 224 0.64 -22.55 -12.60
CA PRO A 224 1.61 -23.65 -12.71
C PRO A 224 2.50 -23.81 -11.47
N ASN A 225 2.28 -22.98 -10.43
CA ASN A 225 3.01 -23.00 -9.16
C ASN A 225 4.53 -23.06 -9.33
N VAL A 226 5.08 -22.17 -10.15
CA VAL A 226 6.51 -22.13 -10.50
C VAL A 226 7.29 -21.39 -9.42
N THR A 227 8.28 -22.05 -8.85
CA THR A 227 9.19 -21.50 -7.84
C THR A 227 10.28 -20.60 -8.45
N ILE A 228 10.86 -19.72 -7.63
CA ILE A 228 11.99 -18.87 -8.04
C ILE A 228 13.20 -19.72 -8.44
N GLU A 229 13.44 -20.83 -7.74
CA GLU A 229 14.55 -21.76 -8.04
C GLU A 229 14.37 -22.47 -9.39
N GLU A 230 13.14 -22.87 -9.74
CA GLU A 230 12.83 -23.41 -11.07
C GLU A 230 13.13 -22.37 -12.17
N LYS A 231 12.79 -21.10 -11.96
CA LYS A 231 13.07 -20.02 -12.92
C LYS A 231 14.57 -19.74 -13.12
N LYS A 232 15.41 -20.01 -12.12
CA LYS A 232 16.86 -19.78 -12.18
C LYS A 232 17.63 -20.88 -12.92
N ARG A 233 17.07 -22.08 -13.07
CA ARG A 233 17.69 -23.18 -13.83
C ARG A 233 17.88 -22.77 -15.30
N SER A 234 18.77 -23.47 -16.03
CA SER A 234 19.12 -23.15 -17.44
C SER A 234 17.91 -22.67 -18.24
N ARG A 235 17.98 -21.41 -18.74
CA ARG A 235 16.82 -20.66 -19.24
C ARG A 235 16.03 -21.39 -20.33
N SER A 236 16.67 -22.24 -21.13
CA SER A 236 15.98 -22.99 -22.19
C SER A 236 15.19 -24.18 -21.65
N LYS A 237 15.78 -24.99 -20.76
CA LYS A 237 15.12 -26.19 -20.20
C LYS A 237 14.03 -25.81 -19.21
N ALA A 238 14.32 -24.88 -18.30
CA ALA A 238 13.35 -24.39 -17.33
C ALA A 238 12.14 -23.72 -18.01
N GLY A 239 12.39 -22.96 -19.09
CA GLY A 239 11.34 -22.33 -19.87
C GLY A 239 10.40 -23.36 -20.52
N ALA A 240 10.96 -24.39 -21.18
CA ALA A 240 10.16 -25.45 -21.79
C ALA A 240 9.32 -26.21 -20.75
N GLU A 241 9.89 -26.55 -19.59
CA GLU A 241 9.17 -27.24 -18.51
C GLU A 241 8.02 -26.39 -17.94
N ILE A 242 8.24 -25.10 -17.71
CA ILE A 242 7.20 -24.17 -17.25
C ILE A 242 6.08 -24.05 -18.28
N TYR A 243 6.45 -23.92 -19.56
CA TYR A 243 5.48 -23.86 -20.65
C TYR A 243 4.65 -25.14 -20.73
N GLU A 244 5.28 -26.31 -20.73
CA GLU A 244 4.56 -27.59 -20.81
C GLU A 244 3.65 -27.83 -19.62
N ARG A 245 4.09 -27.47 -18.40
CA ARG A 245 3.22 -27.54 -17.21
C ARG A 245 2.00 -26.62 -17.35
N THR A 246 2.21 -25.41 -17.84
CA THR A 246 1.12 -24.43 -18.06
C THR A 246 0.17 -24.89 -19.18
N ALA A 247 0.71 -25.45 -20.26
CA ALA A 247 -0.05 -26.01 -21.36
C ALA A 247 -0.84 -27.25 -20.95
N ALA A 248 -0.28 -28.12 -20.09
CA ALA A 248 -0.97 -29.28 -19.54
C ALA A 248 -2.18 -28.88 -18.70
N LEU A 249 -2.00 -27.92 -17.77
CA LEU A 249 -3.10 -27.36 -16.97
C LEU A 249 -4.16 -26.68 -17.85
N THR A 250 -3.72 -26.04 -18.95
CA THR A 250 -4.65 -25.47 -19.93
C THR A 250 -5.47 -26.55 -20.62
N ARG A 251 -4.84 -27.64 -21.08
CA ARG A 251 -5.54 -28.79 -21.69
C ARG A 251 -6.58 -29.38 -20.74
N GLU A 252 -6.24 -29.50 -19.45
CA GLU A 252 -7.18 -29.93 -18.42
C GLU A 252 -8.35 -28.95 -18.26
N ALA A 253 -8.05 -27.65 -18.17
CA ALA A 253 -9.08 -26.62 -18.03
C ALA A 253 -10.01 -26.53 -19.25
N LEU A 254 -9.55 -26.88 -20.46
CA LEU A 254 -10.39 -26.88 -21.66
C LEU A 254 -11.55 -27.88 -21.57
N HIS A 255 -11.48 -28.92 -20.72
CA HIS A 255 -12.62 -29.80 -20.46
C HIS A 255 -13.81 -29.06 -19.83
N LEU A 256 -13.56 -27.96 -19.12
CA LEU A 256 -14.59 -27.08 -18.54
C LEU A 256 -15.20 -26.13 -19.57
N ARG A 257 -14.72 -26.15 -20.83
CA ARG A 257 -15.14 -25.27 -21.93
C ARG A 257 -15.14 -23.78 -21.54
N PRO A 258 -14.02 -23.23 -21.04
CA PRO A 258 -13.94 -21.82 -20.66
C PRO A 258 -14.04 -20.90 -21.88
N ASP A 259 -14.65 -19.74 -21.70
CA ASP A 259 -14.67 -18.65 -22.68
C ASP A 259 -13.33 -17.91 -22.75
N LEU A 260 -12.56 -17.94 -21.67
CA LEU A 260 -11.26 -17.28 -21.56
C LEU A 260 -10.28 -18.09 -20.70
N VAL A 261 -9.05 -18.26 -21.18
CA VAL A 261 -7.93 -18.82 -20.41
C VAL A 261 -6.90 -17.72 -20.15
N ILE A 262 -6.47 -17.57 -18.90
CA ILE A 262 -5.48 -16.57 -18.49
C ILE A 262 -4.26 -17.29 -17.92
N TRP A 263 -3.08 -16.99 -18.48
CA TRP A 263 -1.80 -17.44 -17.96
C TRP A 263 -1.16 -16.36 -17.07
N PRO A 264 -0.37 -16.74 -16.06
CA PRO A 264 0.27 -15.79 -15.18
C PRO A 264 1.50 -15.16 -15.85
N GLU A 265 2.02 -14.10 -15.24
CA GLU A 265 3.29 -13.49 -15.67
C GLU A 265 4.42 -14.53 -15.72
N GLY A 266 5.09 -14.60 -16.87
CA GLY A 266 6.14 -15.59 -17.12
C GLY A 266 5.64 -17.00 -17.47
N GLY A 267 4.33 -17.21 -17.66
CA GLY A 267 3.76 -18.46 -18.16
C GLY A 267 4.18 -18.81 -19.60
N PHE A 268 4.55 -17.79 -20.39
CA PHE A 268 5.21 -17.96 -21.69
C PHE A 268 6.65 -17.44 -21.60
N PRO A 269 7.65 -18.32 -21.38
CA PRO A 269 9.03 -17.92 -21.11
C PRO A 269 9.87 -17.71 -22.37
N PHE A 270 9.25 -17.66 -23.55
CA PHE A 270 9.92 -17.42 -24.83
C PHE A 270 9.79 -15.95 -25.26
N ARG A 271 10.76 -15.49 -26.06
CA ARG A 271 10.67 -14.16 -26.66
C ARG A 271 9.60 -14.18 -27.75
N PHE A 272 8.74 -13.16 -27.76
CA PHE A 272 7.93 -12.87 -28.93
C PHE A 272 8.85 -12.39 -30.05
N THR A 273 9.01 -13.19 -31.10
CA THR A 273 9.68 -12.77 -32.33
C THR A 273 8.67 -12.05 -33.20
N ARG A 274 8.95 -10.82 -33.63
CA ARG A 274 8.07 -10.15 -34.59
C ARG A 274 8.34 -10.71 -35.98
N MET A 275 7.28 -10.88 -36.77
CA MET A 275 7.45 -11.35 -38.15
C MET A 275 8.31 -10.40 -39.00
N SER A 276 8.43 -9.14 -38.59
CA SER A 276 9.26 -8.11 -39.23
C SER A 276 10.73 -8.13 -38.81
N ASP A 277 11.13 -8.98 -37.87
CA ASP A 277 12.52 -9.00 -37.38
C ASP A 277 13.47 -9.55 -38.47
N PRO A 278 14.60 -8.88 -38.77
CA PRO A 278 15.57 -9.37 -39.75
C PRO A 278 16.07 -10.76 -39.37
N GLY A 279 15.82 -11.75 -40.22
CA GLY A 279 16.16 -13.17 -39.97
C GLY A 279 15.00 -14.03 -39.46
N PHE A 280 13.79 -13.50 -39.30
CA PHE A 280 12.59 -14.30 -39.09
C PHE A 280 12.29 -15.15 -40.33
N ASN A 281 12.45 -16.47 -40.21
CA ASN A 281 12.03 -17.44 -41.21
C ASN A 281 10.93 -18.32 -40.60
N PRO A 282 9.67 -18.23 -41.08
CA PRO A 282 8.58 -19.03 -40.54
C PRO A 282 8.80 -20.55 -40.65
N ARG A 283 9.71 -21.00 -41.53
CA ARG A 283 10.08 -22.43 -41.65
C ARG A 283 10.94 -22.95 -40.48
N ASN A 284 11.57 -22.07 -39.72
CA ASN A 284 12.38 -22.45 -38.55
C ASN A 284 11.54 -22.72 -37.29
N LEU A 285 10.22 -22.45 -37.33
CA LEU A 285 9.29 -22.72 -36.23
C LEU A 285 9.06 -24.23 -36.02
N ASN A 286 9.26 -25.06 -37.06
CA ASN A 286 8.99 -26.49 -37.02
C ASN A 286 10.07 -27.34 -36.31
N HIS A 287 11.18 -26.73 -35.87
CA HIS A 287 12.35 -27.47 -35.33
C HIS A 287 12.83 -26.97 -33.95
N ARG A 288 12.04 -26.14 -33.26
CA ARG A 288 12.41 -25.64 -31.93
C ARG A 288 11.26 -25.69 -30.93
N TYR A 289 10.63 -26.85 -30.79
CA TYR A 289 9.93 -27.25 -29.58
C TYR A 289 10.14 -28.75 -29.39
#